data_AF-A0A9D8K592-F1
#
_entry.id   AF-A0A9D8K592-F1
#
_cell.length_a   1.000
_cell.length_b   1.000
_cell.length_c   1.000
_cell.angle_alpha   90.00
_cell.angle_beta   90.00
_cell.angle_gamma   90.00
#
_symmetry.space_group_name_H-M   'P 1'
#
loop_
_entity.id
_entity.type
_entity.pdbx_description
1 polymer ?
#
loop_
_entity_poly.entity_id
_entity_poly.type
_entity_poly.pdbx_seq_one_letter_code
_entity_poly.pdbx_strand_id
1 'polypeptide(L)'
;MLGDILLYIGAAIITVWGIAHIVPTKNVVNGFGAISQDNKRIITMEWIAAGLAQIFIGLLVFLVTVIAGSGAESSKVVYWASAAVLVALAVLGAFTGARTPILPMKLCPIIEGVVAVLLLLGIFVSGL
;
A
#
# COMPACT_ATOMS: atom_id res chain seq x y z
N MET A 1 -23.08 -0.37 0.85
CA MET A 1 -22.84 -1.83 0.90
C MET A 1 -21.73 -2.27 -0.04
N LEU A 2 -21.90 -2.30 -1.37
CA LEU A 2 -20.84 -2.76 -2.27
C LEU A 2 -19.58 -1.89 -2.20
N GLY A 3 -19.73 -0.57 -2.17
CA GLY A 3 -18.59 0.35 -2.02
C GLY A 3 -17.84 0.15 -0.69
N ASP A 4 -18.54 -0.07 0.42
CA ASP A 4 -17.93 -0.39 1.71
C ASP A 4 -17.13 -1.69 1.65
N ILE A 5 -17.66 -2.72 0.99
CA ILE A 5 -16.96 -4.00 0.82
C ILE A 5 -15.65 -3.78 0.04
N LEU A 6 -15.68 -2.99 -1.03
CA LEU A 6 -14.46 -2.67 -1.81
C LEU A 6 -13.43 -1.91 -0.96
N LEU A 7 -13.87 -0.94 -0.16
CA LEU A 7 -13.01 -0.18 0.75
C LEU A 7 -12.39 -1.08 1.82
N TYR A 8 -13.17 -2.00 2.42
CA TYR A 8 -12.65 -2.96 3.39
C TYR A 8 -11.67 -3.96 2.80
N ILE A 9 -11.95 -4.48 1.59
CA ILE A 9 -11.03 -5.36 0.88
C ILE A 9 -9.72 -4.62 0.58
N GLY A 10 -9.80 -3.39 0.05
CA GLY A 10 -8.62 -2.57 -0.22
C GLY A 10 -7.80 -2.31 1.05
N ALA A 11 -8.45 -1.92 2.15
CA ALA A 11 -7.83 -1.71 3.45
C ALA A 11 -7.13 -2.98 3.98
N ALA A 12 -7.79 -4.13 3.87
CA ALA A 12 -7.23 -5.41 4.32
C ALA A 12 -6.00 -5.81 3.48
N ILE A 13 -6.10 -5.73 2.15
CA ILE A 13 -5.00 -6.08 1.24
C ILE A 13 -3.76 -5.23 1.53
N ILE A 14 -3.90 -3.91 1.61
CA ILE A 14 -2.73 -3.03 1.79
C ILE A 14 -2.13 -3.17 3.19
N THR A 15 -2.95 -3.41 4.21
CA THR A 15 -2.45 -3.67 5.57
C THR A 15 -1.65 -4.97 5.62
N VAL A 16 -2.19 -6.05 5.05
CA VAL A 16 -1.50 -7.35 4.98
C VAL A 16 -0.21 -7.23 4.17
N TRP A 17 -0.23 -6.47 3.07
CA TRP A 17 0.95 -6.24 2.25
C TRP A 17 2.04 -5.43 2.98
N GLY A 18 1.65 -4.44 3.79
CA GLY A 18 2.58 -3.71 4.65
C GLY A 18 3.20 -4.59 5.74
N ILE A 19 2.43 -5.52 6.33
CA ILE A 19 2.98 -6.53 7.24
C ILE A 19 3.97 -7.44 6.49
N ALA A 20 3.64 -7.82 5.26
CA ALA A 20 4.49 -8.64 4.39
C ALA A 20 5.78 -7.91 3.93
N HIS A 21 5.86 -6.58 4.05
CA HIS A 21 7.14 -5.88 3.96
C HIS A 21 7.97 -6.13 5.21
N ILE A 22 7.40 -5.93 6.40
CA ILE A 22 8.17 -5.95 7.65
C ILE A 22 8.69 -7.35 7.99
N VAL A 23 7.84 -8.39 7.90
CA VAL A 23 8.18 -9.75 8.38
C VAL A 23 9.41 -10.37 7.66
N PRO A 24 9.50 -10.38 6.31
CA PRO A 24 10.63 -10.97 5.61
C PRO A 24 11.79 -10.00 5.33
N THR A 25 11.86 -8.83 6.00
CA THR A 25 12.86 -7.77 5.72
C THR A 25 14.29 -8.31 5.58
N LYS A 26 14.73 -9.16 6.51
CA LYS A 26 16.08 -9.74 6.49
C LYS A 26 16.36 -10.53 5.20
N ASN A 27 15.37 -11.31 4.73
CA ASN A 27 15.52 -12.11 3.51
C ASN A 27 15.54 -11.22 2.26
N VAL A 28 14.73 -10.17 2.24
CA VAL A 28 14.68 -9.19 1.14
C VAL A 28 16.01 -8.44 1.04
N VAL A 29 16.54 -7.92 2.14
CA VAL A 29 17.81 -7.18 2.19
C VAL A 29 18.98 -8.07 1.74
N ASN A 30 18.98 -9.35 2.13
CA ASN A 30 19.97 -10.32 1.67
C ASN A 30 19.85 -10.63 0.17
N GLY A 31 18.67 -10.49 -0.42
CA GLY A 31 18.41 -10.68 -1.85
C GLY A 31 19.09 -9.65 -2.76
N PHE A 32 19.59 -8.53 -2.21
CA PHE A 32 20.36 -7.53 -2.97
C PHE A 32 21.83 -7.93 -3.20
N GLY A 33 22.29 -9.05 -2.61
CA GLY A 33 23.65 -9.55 -2.80
C GLY A 33 24.71 -8.80 -2.00
N ALA A 34 25.92 -8.71 -2.56
CA ALA A 34 27.09 -8.11 -1.90
C ALA A 34 27.07 -6.57 -2.00
N ILE A 35 26.27 -5.93 -1.15
CA ILE A 35 26.25 -4.47 -0.97
C ILE A 35 26.91 -4.07 0.37
N SER A 36 27.33 -2.80 0.49
CA SER A 36 27.92 -2.25 1.72
C SER A 36 26.95 -2.36 2.92
N GLN A 37 27.50 -2.33 4.13
CA GLN A 37 26.66 -2.36 5.35
C GLN A 37 25.76 -1.13 5.46
N ASP A 38 26.22 0.04 5.01
CA ASP A 38 25.41 1.25 5.01
C ASP A 38 24.23 1.13 4.04
N ASN A 39 24.45 0.58 2.84
CA ASN A 39 23.36 0.32 1.89
C ASN A 39 22.34 -0.68 2.47
N LYS A 40 22.79 -1.72 3.18
CA LYS A 40 21.88 -2.66 3.86
C LYS A 40 21.02 -1.97 4.91
N ARG A 41 21.60 -1.07 5.70
CA ARG A 41 20.90 -0.30 6.72
C ARG A 41 19.86 0.64 6.10
N ILE A 42 20.23 1.37 5.04
CA ILE A 42 19.32 2.26 4.30
C ILE A 42 18.17 1.47 3.69
N ILE A 43 18.45 0.37 2.99
CA ILE A 43 17.39 -0.47 2.40
C ILE A 43 16.49 -1.05 3.48
N THR A 44 17.03 -1.50 4.60
CA THR A 44 16.23 -2.00 5.74
C THR A 44 15.28 -0.92 6.25
N MET A 45 15.79 0.30 6.45
CA MET A 45 14.99 1.43 6.91
C MET A 45 13.87 1.78 5.93
N GLU A 46 14.19 1.97 4.65
CA GLU A 46 13.22 2.30 3.60
C GLU A 46 12.16 1.20 3.44
N TRP A 47 12.58 -0.06 3.52
CA TRP A 47 11.69 -1.22 3.40
C TRP A 47 10.69 -1.28 4.56
N ILE A 48 11.14 -1.03 5.79
CA ILE A 48 10.26 -0.96 6.98
C ILE A 48 9.35 0.27 6.90
N ALA A 49 9.88 1.43 6.50
CA ALA A 49 9.11 2.66 6.34
C ALA A 49 7.98 2.48 5.32
N ALA A 50 8.26 1.85 4.17
CA ALA A 50 7.25 1.51 3.17
C ALA A 50 6.15 0.60 3.75
N GLY A 51 6.54 -0.45 4.49
CA GLY A 51 5.58 -1.35 5.14
C GLY A 51 4.69 -0.63 6.17
N LEU A 52 5.27 0.25 7.00
CA LEU A 52 4.54 1.05 7.97
C LEU A 52 3.57 2.03 7.29
N ALA A 53 3.98 2.67 6.19
CA ALA A 53 3.12 3.57 5.42
C ALA A 53 1.89 2.82 4.85
N GLN A 54 2.10 1.61 4.31
CA GLN A 54 1.02 0.77 3.80
C GLN A 54 0.05 0.32 4.91
N ILE A 55 0.56 -0.09 6.08
CA ILE A 55 -0.26 -0.40 7.26
C ILE A 55 -1.07 0.83 7.67
N PHE A 56 -0.42 2.00 7.76
CA PHE A 56 -1.09 3.24 8.13
C PHE A 56 -2.23 3.58 7.17
N ILE A 57 -2.00 3.51 5.86
CA ILE A 57 -3.03 3.77 4.84
C ILE A 57 -4.21 2.81 5.01
N GLY A 58 -3.93 1.50 5.15
CA GLY A 58 -4.99 0.50 5.31
C GLY A 58 -5.82 0.70 6.58
N LEU A 59 -5.16 0.96 7.72
CA LEU A 59 -5.85 1.27 8.96
C LEU A 59 -6.64 2.58 8.88
N LEU A 60 -6.09 3.61 8.25
CA LEU A 60 -6.77 4.89 8.08
C LEU A 60 -8.06 4.71 7.26
N VAL A 61 -7.99 4.03 6.10
CA VAL A 61 -9.17 3.71 5.27
C VAL A 61 -10.19 2.91 6.08
N PHE A 62 -9.76 1.87 6.79
CA PHE A 62 -10.65 1.06 7.62
C PHE A 62 -11.36 1.91 8.69
N LEU A 63 -10.61 2.70 9.45
CA LEU A 63 -11.13 3.50 10.56
C LEU A 63 -12.11 4.57 10.10
N VAL A 64 -11.79 5.33 9.03
CA VAL A 64 -12.73 6.36 8.54
C VAL A 64 -14.00 5.73 7.97
N THR A 65 -13.90 4.54 7.36
CA THR A 65 -15.07 3.80 6.86
C THR A 65 -15.97 3.33 8.00
N VAL A 66 -15.41 2.82 9.10
CA VAL A 66 -16.19 2.33 10.26
C VAL A 66 -16.76 3.49 11.09
N ILE A 67 -16.00 4.56 11.29
CA ILE A 67 -16.35 5.63 12.23
C ILE A 67 -17.23 6.70 11.56
N ALA A 68 -16.80 7.21 10.40
CA ALA A 68 -17.48 8.31 9.72
C ALA A 68 -18.44 7.81 8.62
N GLY A 69 -18.29 6.57 8.18
CA GLY A 69 -19.03 6.00 7.06
C GLY A 69 -18.44 6.41 5.71
N SER A 70 -18.64 5.59 4.69
CA SER A 70 -18.10 5.84 3.35
C SER A 70 -18.76 7.00 2.60
N GLY A 71 -19.98 7.37 2.99
CA GLY A 71 -20.72 8.49 2.40
C GLY A 71 -20.26 9.87 2.88
N ALA A 72 -19.53 9.95 3.99
CA ALA A 72 -19.06 11.23 4.53
C ALA A 72 -18.01 11.86 3.61
N GLU A 73 -18.12 13.16 3.37
CA GLU A 73 -17.18 13.92 2.52
C GLU A 73 -15.73 13.83 3.03
N SER A 74 -15.55 13.83 4.36
CA SER A 74 -14.23 13.63 4.99
C SER A 74 -13.63 12.26 4.65
N SER A 75 -14.43 11.19 4.67
CA SER A 75 -13.99 9.84 4.29
C SER A 75 -13.59 9.79 2.82
N LYS A 76 -14.37 10.42 1.93
CA LYS A 76 -14.06 10.48 0.48
C LYS A 76 -12.72 11.16 0.21
N VAL A 77 -12.42 12.26 0.90
CA VAL A 77 -11.12 12.94 0.79
C VAL A 77 -9.99 12.01 1.19
N VAL A 78 -10.15 11.26 2.28
CA VAL A 78 -9.16 10.28 2.74
C VAL A 78 -8.98 9.17 1.70
N TYR A 79 -10.05 8.59 1.16
CA TYR A 79 -9.96 7.54 0.14
C TYR A 79 -9.26 8.03 -1.13
N TRP A 80 -9.57 9.24 -1.59
CA TRP A 80 -8.91 9.86 -2.74
C TRP A 80 -7.42 10.10 -2.49
N ALA A 81 -7.06 10.68 -1.33
CA ALA A 81 -5.68 10.92 -0.97
C ALA A 81 -4.88 9.60 -0.86
N SER A 82 -5.46 8.58 -0.22
CA SER A 82 -4.89 7.24 -0.13
C SER A 82 -4.73 6.58 -1.50
N ALA A 83 -5.73 6.66 -2.37
CA ALA A 83 -5.63 6.13 -3.72
C ALA A 83 -4.55 6.85 -4.53
N ALA A 84 -4.47 8.19 -4.43
CA ALA A 84 -3.49 8.98 -5.17
C ALA A 84 -2.05 8.64 -4.76
N VAL A 85 -1.77 8.50 -3.45
CA VAL A 85 -0.42 8.11 -3.01
C VAL A 85 -0.10 6.67 -3.41
N LEU A 86 -1.07 5.74 -3.34
CA LEU A 86 -0.87 4.36 -3.81
C LEU A 86 -0.59 4.28 -5.30
N VAL A 87 -1.24 5.11 -6.13
CA VAL A 87 -0.91 5.22 -7.56
C VAL A 87 0.50 5.77 -7.74
N ALA A 88 0.88 6.82 -7.01
CA ALA A 88 2.21 7.40 -7.11
C ALA A 88 3.30 6.40 -6.73
N LEU A 89 3.10 5.63 -5.66
CA LEU A 89 4.00 4.56 -5.22
C LEU A 89 4.03 3.40 -6.23
N ALA A 90 2.87 3.00 -6.77
CA ALA A 90 2.80 1.96 -7.80
C ALA A 90 3.57 2.36 -9.07
N VAL A 91 3.43 3.61 -9.50
CA VAL A 91 4.19 4.17 -10.63
C VAL A 91 5.69 4.15 -10.31
N LEU A 92 6.09 4.70 -9.16
CA LEU A 92 7.49 4.71 -8.74
C LEU A 92 8.07 3.29 -8.69
N GLY A 93 7.36 2.34 -8.09
CA GLY A 93 7.75 0.95 -7.96
C GLY A 93 7.86 0.25 -9.31
N ALA A 94 6.93 0.51 -10.24
CA ALA A 94 6.97 -0.04 -11.60
C ALA A 94 8.20 0.44 -12.39
N PHE A 95 8.60 1.71 -12.23
CA PHE A 95 9.76 2.27 -12.92
C PHE A 95 11.10 2.00 -12.22
N THR A 96 11.09 1.64 -10.93
CA THR A 96 12.30 1.41 -10.13
C THR A 96 12.37 -0.03 -9.63
N GLY A 97 11.76 -0.34 -8.49
CA GLY A 97 11.86 -1.60 -7.78
C GLY A 97 11.50 -2.85 -8.60
N ALA A 98 10.47 -2.78 -9.44
CA ALA A 98 10.02 -3.91 -10.26
C ALA A 98 11.05 -4.37 -11.30
N ARG A 99 12.08 -3.56 -11.56
CA ARG A 99 13.21 -3.90 -12.45
C ARG A 99 14.29 -4.73 -11.76
N THR A 100 14.18 -4.95 -10.45
CA THR A 100 15.08 -5.84 -9.70
C THR A 100 14.63 -7.31 -9.83
N PRO A 101 15.51 -8.30 -9.59
CA PRO A 101 15.12 -9.71 -9.56
C PRO A 101 14.30 -10.11 -8.31
N ILE A 102 14.16 -9.20 -7.33
CA ILE A 102 13.54 -9.48 -6.03
C ILE A 102 12.02 -9.49 -6.18
N LEU A 103 11.40 -10.64 -5.98
CA LEU A 103 9.97 -10.85 -6.23
C LEU A 103 9.04 -9.87 -5.49
N PRO A 104 9.20 -9.58 -4.18
CA PRO A 104 8.40 -8.57 -3.50
C PRO A 104 8.40 -7.19 -4.17
N MET A 105 9.53 -6.76 -4.74
CA MET A 105 9.63 -5.48 -5.45
C MET A 105 8.79 -5.45 -6.73
N LYS A 106 8.58 -6.61 -7.37
CA LYS A 106 7.74 -6.75 -8.58
C LYS A 106 6.25 -6.75 -8.26
N LEU A 107 5.88 -7.34 -7.13
CA LEU A 107 4.49 -7.45 -6.69
C LEU A 107 3.97 -6.16 -6.09
N CYS A 108 4.83 -5.37 -5.42
CA CYS A 108 4.44 -4.15 -4.74
C CYS A 108 3.63 -3.18 -5.61
N PRO A 109 4.11 -2.76 -6.80
CA PRO A 109 3.34 -1.82 -7.62
C PRO A 109 2.03 -2.39 -8.16
N ILE A 110 1.94 -3.72 -8.33
CA ILE A 110 0.70 -4.37 -8.75
C ILE A 110 -0.33 -4.29 -7.61
N ILE A 111 0.09 -4.62 -6.39
CA ILE A 111 -0.80 -4.63 -5.22
C ILE A 111 -1.26 -3.21 -4.87
N GLU A 112 -0.34 -2.25 -4.86
CA GLU A 112 -0.67 -0.83 -4.64
C GLU A 112 -1.65 -0.31 -5.71
N GLY A 113 -1.42 -0.65 -6.99
CA GLY A 113 -2.32 -0.30 -8.08
C GLY A 113 -3.71 -0.94 -7.94
N VAL A 114 -3.78 -2.23 -7.61
CA VAL A 114 -5.06 -2.94 -7.38
C VAL A 114 -5.82 -2.32 -6.21
N VAL A 115 -5.15 -2.04 -5.10
CA VAL A 115 -5.79 -1.39 -3.94
C VAL A 115 -6.28 0.01 -4.32
N ALA A 116 -5.47 0.80 -5.04
CA ALA A 116 -5.91 2.12 -5.48
C ALA A 116 -7.19 2.04 -6.33
N VAL A 117 -7.28 1.08 -7.25
CA VAL A 117 -8.50 0.84 -8.04
C VAL A 117 -9.67 0.44 -7.13
N LEU A 118 -9.47 -0.43 -6.15
CA LEU A 118 -10.52 -0.81 -5.20
C LEU A 118 -11.02 0.39 -4.39
N LEU A 119 -10.13 1.28 -3.94
CA LEU A 119 -10.52 2.50 -3.23
C LEU A 119 -11.31 3.43 -4.13
N LEU A 120 -10.85 3.66 -5.37
CA LEU A 120 -11.55 4.51 -6.34
C LEU A 120 -12.94 3.94 -6.67
N LEU A 121 -13.04 2.66 -6.99
CA LEU A 121 -14.34 2.00 -7.22
C LEU A 121 -15.23 2.05 -5.98
N GLY A 122 -14.66 1.88 -4.79
CA GLY A 122 -15.34 2.07 -3.52
C GLY A 122 -15.98 3.45 -3.41
N ILE A 123 -15.22 4.51 -3.73
CA ILE A 123 -15.73 5.89 -3.77
C ILE A 123 -16.88 6.05 -4.78
N PHE A 124 -16.69 5.58 -6.02
CA PHE A 124 -17.68 5.74 -7.09
C PHE A 124 -18.98 4.97 -6.82
N VAL A 125 -18.88 3.79 -6.22
CA VAL A 125 -20.04 2.93 -5.90
C VAL A 125 -20.71 3.35 -4.59
N SER A 126 -19.98 3.98 -3.66
CA SER A 126 -20.54 4.61 -2.46
C SER A 126 -21.10 6.02 -2.71
N GLY A 127 -20.89 6.57 -3.92
CA GLY A 127 -21.08 7.98 -4.28
C GLY A 127 -22.10 8.26 -5.37
N LEU A 128 -23.07 7.35 -5.56
CA LEU A 128 -24.39 7.58 -6.16
C LEU A 128 -25.45 7.22 -5.11
#